data_AF-A0A2M7Q7T5-F1
#
_entry.id   AF-A0A2M7Q7T5-F1
#
_cell.length_a   1.000
_cell.length_b   1.000
_cell.length_c   1.000
_cell.angle_alpha   90.00
_cell.angle_beta   90.00
_cell.angle_gamma   90.00
#
_symmetry.space_group_name_H-M   'P 1'
#
loop_
_entity.id
_entity.type
_entity.pdbx_description
1 polymer ?
#
loop_
_entity_poly.entity_id
_entity_poly.type
_entity_poly.pdbx_seq_one_letter_code
_entity_poly.pdbx_strand_id
1 'polypeptide(L)'
;LFSSLLSKNDYYFPDLVGQMVAIGESTGRLDDILSKISVLYTREIDNTLNSLSELIQPILISIIGIFVGLLFAAVLVPIYNIAQGFKL
;
A
#
# COMPACT_ATOMS: atom_id res chain seq x y z
N LEU A 1 -33.86 -5.94 -5.61
CA LEU A 1 -34.18 -4.89 -6.63
C LEU A 1 -33.07 -3.85 -6.67
N PHE A 2 -32.46 -3.56 -5.52
CA PHE A 2 -31.29 -2.67 -5.40
C PHE A 2 -29.96 -3.41 -5.70
N SER A 3 -29.85 -4.68 -5.32
CA SER A 3 -28.65 -5.51 -5.55
C SER A 3 -28.26 -5.66 -7.03
N SER A 4 -29.25 -5.84 -7.91
CA SER A 4 -29.05 -5.98 -9.35
C SER A 4 -28.63 -4.70 -10.08
N LEU A 5 -28.79 -3.53 -9.44
CA LEU A 5 -28.30 -2.26 -9.96
C LEU A 5 -26.83 -2.03 -9.59
N LEU A 6 -26.42 -2.50 -8.41
CA LEU A 6 -25.04 -2.42 -7.93
C LEU A 6 -24.13 -3.42 -8.65
N SER A 7 -24.61 -4.64 -8.92
CA SER A 7 -23.89 -5.69 -9.67
C SER A 7 -23.75 -5.42 -11.18
N LYS A 8 -24.14 -4.22 -11.64
CA LYS A 8 -23.95 -3.80 -13.03
C LYS A 8 -22.69 -2.95 -13.18
N ASN A 9 -22.02 -2.62 -12.07
CA ASN A 9 -20.88 -1.73 -12.00
C ASN A 9 -19.76 -2.32 -11.13
N ASP A 10 -19.29 -3.49 -11.55
CA ASP A 10 -18.36 -4.38 -10.83
C ASP A 10 -17.02 -3.70 -10.45
N TYR A 11 -16.66 -2.62 -11.16
CA TYR A 11 -15.45 -1.86 -10.87
C TYR A 11 -15.51 -1.12 -9.52
N TYR A 12 -16.69 -0.63 -9.13
CA TYR A 12 -16.86 0.12 -7.89
C TYR A 12 -17.54 -0.70 -6.80
N PHE A 13 -18.36 -1.68 -7.20
CA PHE A 13 -19.11 -2.53 -6.28
C PHE A 13 -18.81 -4.01 -6.60
N PRO A 14 -17.92 -4.65 -5.83
CA PRO A 14 -17.66 -6.07 -5.96
C PRO A 14 -18.95 -6.89 -5.81
N ASP A 15 -19.02 -8.04 -6.47
CA ASP A 15 -20.16 -8.97 -6.39
C ASP A 15 -20.57 -9.29 -4.95
N LEU A 16 -19.60 -9.35 -4.04
CA LEU A 16 -19.82 -9.55 -2.61
C LEU A 16 -20.75 -8.49 -2.01
N VAL A 17 -20.59 -7.22 -2.39
CA VAL A 17 -21.44 -6.11 -1.92
C VAL A 17 -22.86 -6.27 -2.44
N GLY A 18 -23.03 -6.64 -3.71
CA GLY A 18 -24.35 -6.93 -4.31
C GLY A 18 -25.07 -8.07 -3.59
N GLN A 19 -24.36 -9.14 -3.23
CA GLN A 19 -24.90 -10.28 -2.48
C GLN A 19 -25.29 -9.89 -1.04
N MET A 20 -24.44 -9.13 -0.35
CA MET A 20 -24.74 -8.66 1.01
C MET A 20 -25.99 -7.78 1.02
N VAL A 21 -26.10 -6.84 0.08
CA VAL A 21 -27.28 -5.97 -0.08
C VAL A 21 -28.54 -6.78 -0.40
N ALA A 22 -28.44 -7.82 -1.24
CA ALA A 22 -29.58 -8.71 -1.52
C ALA A 22 -30.08 -9.42 -0.25
N ILE A 23 -29.16 -9.88 0.61
CA ILE A 23 -29.50 -10.49 1.90
C ILE A 23 -30.17 -9.45 2.82
N GLY A 24 -29.63 -8.23 2.90
CA GLY A 24 -30.21 -7.13 3.68
C GLY A 24 -31.63 -6.74 3.23
N GLU A 25 -31.85 -6.68 1.92
CA GLU A 25 -33.15 -6.41 1.30
C GLU A 25 -34.16 -7.53 1.61
N SER A 26 -33.74 -8.79 1.50
CA SER A 26 -34.61 -9.96 1.78
C SER A 26 -34.97 -10.15 3.25
N THR A 27 -34.13 -9.64 4.16
CA THR A 27 -34.32 -9.75 5.62
C THR A 27 -34.87 -8.48 6.26
N GLY A 28 -35.05 -7.41 5.48
CA GLY A 28 -35.46 -6.09 5.98
C GLY A 28 -34.40 -5.39 6.84
N ARG A 29 -33.14 -5.82 6.77
CA ARG A 29 -32.01 -5.33 7.58
C ARG A 29 -30.96 -4.62 6.74
N LEU A 30 -31.41 -3.79 5.80
CA LEU A 30 -30.53 -3.11 4.85
C LEU A 30 -29.54 -2.18 5.57
N ASP A 31 -29.99 -1.45 6.60
CA ASP A 31 -29.15 -0.51 7.36
C ASP A 31 -27.95 -1.20 8.03
N ASP A 32 -28.19 -2.36 8.67
CA ASP A 32 -27.14 -3.16 9.30
C ASP A 32 -26.10 -3.65 8.29
N ILE A 33 -26.57 -4.04 7.11
CA ILE A 33 -25.73 -4.54 6.03
C ILE A 33 -24.89 -3.41 5.42
N LEU A 34 -25.48 -2.25 5.17
CA LEU A 34 -24.76 -1.08 4.65
C LEU A 34 -23.69 -0.60 5.65
N SER A 35 -23.98 -0.63 6.95
CA SER A 35 -23.00 -0.34 7.99
C SER A 35 -21.83 -1.33 7.95
N LYS A 36 -22.09 -2.64 7.81
CA LYS A 36 -21.03 -3.64 7.63
C LYS A 36 -20.18 -3.39 6.37
N ILE A 37 -20.81 -3.06 5.26
CA ILE A 37 -20.10 -2.76 4.01
C ILE A 37 -19.18 -1.56 4.20
N SER A 38 -19.65 -0.50 4.83
CA SER A 38 -18.82 0.67 5.17
C SER A 38 -17.58 0.28 5.98
N VAL A 39 -17.74 -0.53 7.04
CA VAL A 39 -16.63 -0.97 7.88
C VAL A 39 -15.64 -1.83 7.09
N LEU A 40 -16.11 -2.68 6.17
CA LEU A 40 -15.24 -3.48 5.31
C LEU A 40 -14.37 -2.60 4.41
N TYR A 41 -14.97 -1.60 3.74
CA TYR A 41 -14.22 -0.67 2.89
C TYR A 41 -13.24 0.20 3.68
N THR A 42 -13.62 0.70 4.85
CA THR A 42 -12.69 1.44 5.72
C THR A 42 -11.48 0.57 6.08
N ARG A 43 -11.72 -0.69 6.47
CA ARG A 43 -10.63 -1.62 6.79
C ARG A 43 -9.73 -1.91 5.58
N GLU A 44 -10.30 -2.03 4.39
CA GLU A 44 -9.54 -2.26 3.16
C GLU A 44 -8.65 -1.06 2.81
N ILE A 45 -9.18 0.16 2.97
CA ILE A 45 -8.41 1.40 2.83
C ILE A 45 -7.28 1.45 3.84
N ASP A 46 -7.56 1.19 5.13
CA ASP A 46 -6.54 1.19 6.19
C ASP A 46 -5.43 0.16 5.90
N ASN A 47 -5.79 -1.06 5.50
CA ASN A 47 -4.83 -2.10 5.13
C ASN A 47 -3.97 -1.69 3.93
N THR A 48 -4.58 -1.05 2.94
CA THR A 48 -3.87 -0.55 1.76
C THR A 48 -2.90 0.55 2.15
N LEU A 49 -3.32 1.50 2.98
CA LEU A 49 -2.46 2.58 3.48
C LEU A 49 -1.29 2.04 4.33
N ASN A 50 -1.55 1.04 5.16
CA ASN A 50 -0.51 0.38 5.94
C ASN A 50 0.50 -0.30 5.02
N SER A 51 0.03 -1.07 4.04
CA SER A 51 0.90 -1.76 3.06
C SER A 51 1.74 -0.76 2.25
N LEU A 52 1.14 0.35 1.83
CA LEU A 52 1.88 1.43 1.15
C LEU A 52 2.94 2.05 2.05
N SER A 53 2.61 2.28 3.33
CA SER A 53 3.53 2.83 4.31
C SER A 53 4.70 1.88 4.59
N GLU A 54 4.44 0.58 4.68
CA GLU A 54 5.45 -0.46 4.83
C GLU A 54 6.42 -0.51 3.64
N LEU A 55 5.94 -0.27 2.41
CA LEU A 55 6.78 -0.21 1.21
C LEU A 55 7.61 1.08 1.11
N ILE A 56 7.18 2.19 1.71
CA ILE A 56 7.96 3.44 1.73
C ILE A 56 9.27 3.25 2.51
N GLN A 57 9.25 2.49 3.60
CA GLN A 57 10.43 2.29 4.46
C GLN A 57 11.65 1.67 3.74
N PRO A 58 11.55 0.55 3.01
CA PRO A 58 12.68 -0.02 2.27
C PRO A 58 13.17 0.89 1.13
N ILE A 59 12.27 1.65 0.50
CA ILE A 59 12.66 2.63 -0.54
C ILE A 59 13.56 3.71 0.07
N LEU A 60 13.19 4.27 1.22
CA LEU A 60 13.99 5.27 1.92
C LEU A 60 15.38 4.73 2.30
N ILE A 61 15.45 3.52 2.86
CA ILE A 61 16.72 2.88 3.23
C ILE A 61 17.59 2.63 1.99
N SER A 62 17.00 2.17 0.88
CA SER A 62 17.72 1.95 -0.39
C SER A 62 18.34 3.25 -0.91
N ILE A 63 17.57 4.35 -0.93
CA ILE A 63 18.05 5.67 -1.35
C ILE A 63 19.20 6.14 -0.44
N ILE A 64 19.01 6.07 0.88
CA ILE A 64 20.05 6.46 1.85
C ILE A 64 21.31 5.60 1.65
N GLY A 65 21.16 4.29 1.45
CA GLY A 65 22.27 3.37 1.21
C GLY A 65 23.09 3.74 -0.04
N ILE A 66 22.42 4.15 -1.13
CA ILE A 66 23.09 4.62 -2.34
C ILE A 66 23.88 5.91 -2.06
N PHE A 67 23.26 6.89 -1.39
CA PHE A 67 23.95 8.14 -1.05
C PHE A 67 25.17 7.91 -0.16
N VAL A 68 25.02 7.07 0.87
CA VAL A 68 26.13 6.70 1.75
C VAL A 68 27.22 5.98 0.95
N GLY A 69 26.88 5.04 0.09
CA GLY A 69 27.85 4.34 -0.78
C GLY A 69 28.62 5.29 -1.70
N LEU A 70 27.95 6.29 -2.27
CA LEU A 70 28.61 7.33 -3.08
C LEU A 70 29.54 8.22 -2.24
N LEU A 71 29.14 8.59 -1.03
CA LEU A 71 30.01 9.34 -0.11
C LEU A 71 31.26 8.53 0.27
N PHE A 72 31.10 7.24 0.56
CA PHE A 72 32.23 6.35 0.82
C PHE A 72 33.16 6.27 -0.38
N ALA A 73 32.64 6.10 -1.60
CA ALA A 73 33.47 6.09 -2.80
C ALA A 73 34.21 7.42 -3.01
N ALA A 74 33.53 8.55 -2.79
CA ALA A 74 34.12 9.88 -2.95
C ALA A 74 35.27 10.16 -1.95
N VAL A 75 35.25 9.55 -0.77
CA VAL A 75 36.26 9.77 0.29
C VAL A 75 37.32 8.66 0.33
N LEU A 76 36.93 7.39 0.30
CA LEU A 76 37.87 6.25 0.40
C LEU A 76 38.78 6.14 -0.82
N VAL A 77 38.25 6.34 -2.04
CA VAL A 77 39.05 6.24 -3.27
C VAL A 77 40.25 7.20 -3.27
N PRO A 78 40.08 8.52 -3.01
CA PRO A 78 41.23 9.43 -2.96
C PRO A 78 42.18 9.12 -1.79
N ILE A 79 41.67 8.69 -0.62
CA ILE A 79 42.52 8.25 0.49
C ILE A 79 43.42 7.09 0.06
N TYR A 80 42.86 6.10 -0.63
CA TYR A 80 43.61 4.93 -1.10
C TYR A 80 44.65 5.31 -2.17
N ASN A 81 44.31 6.25 -3.05
CA ASN A 81 45.25 6.77 -4.05
C ASN A 81 46.42 7.53 -3.41
N ILE A 82 46.14 8.36 -2.38
CA ILE A 82 47.18 9.07 -1.64
C ILE A 82 48.07 8.08 -0.87
N ALA A 83 47.48 7.06 -0.23
CA ALA A 83 48.22 6.04 0.51
C ALA A 83 49.14 5.21 -0.41
N GLN A 84 48.71 4.86 -1.62
CA GLN A 84 49.56 4.17 -2.60
C GLN A 84 50.66 5.06 -3.17
N GLY A 85 50.39 6.35 -3.40
CA GLY A 85 51.38 7.31 -3.86
C GLY A 85 52.51 7.56 -2.84
N PHE A 86 52.31 7.20 -1.58
CA PHE A 86 53.30 7.33 -0.50
C PHE A 86 54.22 6.09 -0.35
N LYS A 87 54.16 5.11 -1.26
CA LYS A 87 55.18 4.06 -1.33
C LYS A 87 56.51 4.65 -1.80
N LEU A 88 57.42 4.88 -0.85
CA LEU A 88 58.88 4.97 -1.06
C LEU A 88 59.45 3.66 -1.58
#